data_AF-A0A3S5XYY1-F1
#
_entry.id   AF-A0A3S5XYY1-F1
#
_cell.length_a   1.000
_cell.length_b   1.000
_cell.length_c   1.000
_cell.angle_alpha   90.00
_cell.angle_beta   90.00
_cell.angle_gamma   90.00
#
_symmetry.space_group_name_H-M   'P 1'
#
loop_
_entity.id
_entity.type
_entity.pdbx_description
1 polymer ?
#
loop_
_entity_poly.entity_id
_entity_poly.type
_entity_poly.pdbx_seq_one_letter_code
_entity_poly.pdbx_strand_id
1 'polypeptide(L)'
;MKKNIKVETRILITVELISALCGTIGIILGILSLLSLSSKTWGEADPEASFIFTILTVCFDTLSTATAIIAFKYGGTILKRKCEKGLKILPLEKFANRLDLYSFFFGLAGLSLSILSLLFLFQFMKSDETSKISTILSIICDSISAGIVIWVVKIMLKISYLEHQIRKGKIKV
;
A
#
# COMPACT_ATOMS: atom_id res chain seq x y z
N MET A 1 -21.19 -4.05 -22.18
CA MET A 1 -20.50 -5.30 -21.75
C MET A 1 -20.95 -5.67 -20.34
N LYS A 2 -21.58 -6.84 -20.13
CA LYS A 2 -21.89 -7.34 -18.78
C LYS A 2 -20.55 -7.65 -18.06
N LYS A 3 -20.12 -6.77 -17.16
CA LYS A 3 -18.90 -6.97 -16.37
C LYS A 3 -19.06 -8.22 -15.49
N ASN A 4 -18.10 -9.14 -15.60
CA ASN A 4 -18.08 -10.40 -14.86
C ASN A 4 -17.42 -10.17 -13.50
N ILE A 5 -18.18 -10.29 -12.42
CA ILE A 5 -17.70 -10.04 -11.04
C ILE A 5 -16.42 -10.81 -10.73
N LYS A 6 -16.24 -12.02 -11.26
CA LYS A 6 -14.99 -12.78 -11.06
C LYS A 6 -13.76 -12.10 -11.66
N VAL A 7 -13.92 -11.53 -12.85
CA VAL A 7 -12.84 -10.80 -13.54
C VAL A 7 -12.54 -9.52 -12.75
N GLU A 8 -13.56 -8.84 -12.26
CA GLU A 8 -13.40 -7.66 -11.41
C GLU A 8 -12.67 -7.98 -10.11
N THR A 9 -13.01 -9.08 -9.42
CA THR A 9 -12.30 -9.52 -8.21
C THR A 9 -10.84 -9.87 -8.49
N ARG A 10 -10.53 -10.50 -9.63
CA ARG A 10 -9.12 -10.76 -10.02
C ARG A 10 -8.35 -9.47 -10.27
N ILE A 11 -8.96 -8.52 -10.97
CA ILE A 11 -8.37 -7.20 -11.20
C ILE A 11 -8.12 -6.49 -9.86
N LEU A 12 -9.06 -6.55 -8.91
CA LEU A 12 -8.89 -5.97 -7.57
C LEU A 12 -7.67 -6.58 -6.86
N ILE A 13 -7.55 -7.91 -6.85
CA ILE A 13 -6.38 -8.59 -6.25
C ILE A 13 -5.07 -8.15 -6.93
N THR A 14 -5.06 -8.01 -8.26
CA THR A 14 -3.87 -7.53 -8.97
C THR A 14 -3.50 -6.10 -8.58
N VAL A 15 -4.49 -5.20 -8.43
CA VAL A 15 -4.25 -3.82 -7.99
C VAL A 15 -3.71 -3.80 -6.56
N GLU A 16 -4.27 -4.59 -5.64
CA GLU A 16 -3.76 -4.72 -4.26
C GLU A 16 -2.31 -5.25 -4.23
N LEU A 17 -1.98 -6.24 -5.08
CA LEU A 17 -0.61 -6.76 -5.20
C LEU A 17 0.36 -5.70 -5.70
N ILE A 18 -0.03 -4.91 -6.70
CA ILE A 18 0.79 -3.79 -7.19
C ILE A 18 1.00 -2.77 -6.08
N SER A 19 -0.07 -2.41 -5.34
CA SER A 19 0.02 -1.51 -4.19
C SER A 19 1.01 -2.02 -3.14
N ALA A 20 0.92 -3.30 -2.77
CA ALA A 20 1.83 -3.91 -1.80
C ALA A 20 3.28 -3.89 -2.28
N LEU A 21 3.53 -4.18 -3.56
CA LEU A 21 4.86 -4.14 -4.16
C LEU A 21 5.43 -2.72 -4.14
N CYS A 22 4.66 -1.73 -4.60
CA CYS A 22 5.07 -0.33 -4.58
C CYS A 22 5.37 0.15 -3.15
N GLY A 23 4.48 -0.11 -2.19
CA GLY A 23 4.71 0.26 -0.78
C GLY A 23 5.96 -0.41 -0.20
N THR A 24 6.20 -1.69 -0.50
CA THR A 24 7.41 -2.39 -0.04
C THR A 24 8.68 -1.77 -0.63
N ILE A 25 8.68 -1.42 -1.92
CA ILE A 25 9.80 -0.75 -2.57
C ILE A 25 10.04 0.64 -1.94
N GLY A 26 8.97 1.42 -1.71
CA GLY A 26 9.04 2.72 -1.04
C GLY A 26 9.71 2.65 0.35
N ILE A 27 9.31 1.66 1.16
CA ILE A 27 9.92 1.38 2.47
C ILE A 27 11.41 1.08 2.34
N ILE A 28 11.81 0.18 1.43
CA ILE A 28 13.22 -0.19 1.23
C ILE A 28 14.04 1.05 0.84
N LEU A 29 13.53 1.87 -0.09
CA LEU A 29 14.18 3.11 -0.51
C LEU A 29 14.26 4.13 0.63
N GLY A 30 13.23 4.22 1.48
CA GLY A 30 13.25 5.10 2.65
C GLY A 30 14.33 4.69 3.65
N ILE A 31 14.48 3.38 3.87
CA ILE A 31 15.56 2.83 4.70
C ILE A 31 16.92 3.15 4.06
N LEU A 32 17.07 2.94 2.75
CA LEU A 32 18.32 3.26 2.04
C LEU A 32 18.67 4.75 2.14
N SER A 33 17.67 5.64 2.07
CA SER A 33 17.86 7.08 2.29
C SER A 33 18.44 7.38 3.69
N LEU A 34 17.90 6.75 4.74
CA LEU A 34 18.45 6.88 6.10
C LEU A 34 19.87 6.35 6.20
N LEU A 35 20.13 5.20 5.57
CA LEU A 35 21.46 4.59 5.60
C LEU A 35 22.50 5.43 4.85
N SER A 36 22.14 6.10 3.75
CA SER A 36 23.06 7.01 3.04
C SER A 36 23.46 8.25 3.86
N LEU A 37 22.62 8.70 4.79
CA LEU A 37 22.97 9.78 5.73
C LEU A 37 23.82 9.29 6.92
N SER A 38 23.99 7.97 7.07
CA SER A 38 24.75 7.37 8.16
C SER A 38 26.17 7.04 7.72
N SER A 39 27.15 7.75 8.29
CA SER A 39 28.56 7.45 8.10
C SER A 39 28.97 6.07 8.65
N LYS A 40 28.13 5.44 9.47
CA LYS A 40 28.40 4.10 10.02
C LYS A 40 28.11 2.97 9.04
N THR A 41 27.38 3.23 7.96
CA THR A 41 26.89 2.17 7.07
C THR A 41 27.67 2.10 5.76
N TRP A 42 28.02 3.25 5.17
CA TRP A 42 28.65 3.34 3.85
C TRP A 42 30.01 4.06 3.84
N GLY A 43 30.53 4.44 5.02
CA GLY A 43 31.75 5.25 5.12
C GLY A 43 31.41 6.73 5.24
N GLU A 44 31.64 7.53 4.20
CA GLU A 44 31.21 8.93 4.20
C GLU A 44 29.69 9.02 3.97
N ALA A 45 29.05 10.00 4.62
CA ALA A 45 27.64 10.27 4.38
C ALA A 45 27.47 10.80 2.95
N ASP A 46 26.47 10.30 2.24
CA ASP A 46 26.15 10.67 0.86
C ASP A 46 24.75 11.32 0.80
N PRO A 47 24.68 12.67 0.91
CA PRO A 47 23.43 13.42 0.83
C PRO A 47 22.77 13.33 -0.55
N GLU A 48 23.55 13.12 -1.62
CA GLU A 48 23.01 13.04 -2.98
C GLU A 48 22.28 11.72 -3.18
N ALA A 49 22.86 10.60 -2.74
CA ALA A 49 22.17 9.32 -2.70
C ALA A 49 20.91 9.37 -1.83
N SER A 50 20.97 10.01 -0.66
CA SER A 50 19.80 10.19 0.21
C SER A 50 18.68 10.95 -0.50
N PHE A 51 19.02 12.03 -1.21
CA PHE A 51 18.07 12.80 -1.99
C PHE A 51 17.40 11.96 -3.09
N ILE A 52 18.19 11.21 -3.87
CA ILE A 52 17.68 10.34 -4.92
C ILE A 52 16.76 9.25 -4.34
N PHE A 53 17.17 8.57 -3.27
CA PHE A 53 16.35 7.56 -2.62
C PHE A 53 15.04 8.14 -2.09
N THR A 54 15.08 9.34 -1.50
CA THR A 54 13.89 10.02 -0.99
C THR A 54 12.91 10.38 -2.11
N ILE A 55 13.40 10.86 -3.26
CA ILE A 55 12.54 11.09 -4.44
C ILE A 55 11.85 9.80 -4.88
N LEU A 56 12.62 8.71 -5.00
CA LEU A 56 12.08 7.43 -5.43
C LEU A 56 11.05 6.90 -4.41
N THR A 57 11.31 7.04 -3.11
CA THR A 57 10.35 6.73 -2.04
C THR A 57 9.04 7.47 -2.26
N VAL A 58 9.09 8.81 -2.42
CA VAL A 58 7.89 9.63 -2.67
C VAL A 58 7.12 9.14 -3.91
N CYS A 59 7.82 8.78 -5.00
CA CYS A 59 7.17 8.26 -6.20
C CYS A 59 6.45 6.92 -5.94
N PHE A 60 7.12 5.98 -5.27
CA PHE A 60 6.54 4.66 -4.98
C PHE A 60 5.41 4.72 -3.94
N ASP A 61 5.52 5.58 -2.93
CA ASP A 61 4.47 5.82 -1.93
C ASP A 61 3.24 6.47 -2.56
N THR A 62 3.46 7.40 -3.51
CA THR A 62 2.37 8.01 -4.28
C THR A 62 1.62 6.95 -5.10
N LEU A 63 2.35 6.08 -5.81
CA LEU A 63 1.75 4.99 -6.58
C LEU A 63 0.99 4.02 -5.66
N SER A 64 1.60 3.60 -4.56
CA SER A 64 0.98 2.72 -3.57
C SER A 64 -0.32 3.31 -3.02
N THR A 65 -0.28 4.57 -2.55
CA THR A 65 -1.43 5.28 -1.99
C THR A 65 -2.54 5.46 -3.03
N ALA A 66 -2.18 5.80 -4.27
CA ALA A 66 -3.13 5.91 -5.39
C ALA A 66 -3.78 4.56 -5.71
N THR A 67 -3.03 3.46 -5.72
CA THR A 67 -3.59 2.13 -5.95
C THR A 67 -4.48 1.66 -4.80
N ALA A 68 -4.16 1.98 -3.54
CA ALA A 68 -4.99 1.63 -2.39
C ALA A 68 -6.37 2.31 -2.44
N ILE A 69 -6.45 3.60 -2.79
CA ILE A 69 -7.75 4.28 -2.92
C ILE A 69 -8.55 3.77 -4.13
N ILE A 70 -7.88 3.38 -5.21
CA ILE A 70 -8.53 2.75 -6.37
C ILE A 70 -9.10 1.38 -5.96
N ALA A 71 -8.33 0.57 -5.22
CA ALA A 71 -8.77 -0.72 -4.70
C ALA A 71 -10.01 -0.56 -3.82
N PHE A 72 -10.01 0.38 -2.87
CA PHE A 72 -11.17 0.69 -2.03
C PHE A 72 -12.44 1.05 -2.85
N LYS A 73 -12.31 1.97 -3.82
CA LYS A 73 -13.45 2.39 -4.66
C LYS A 73 -13.96 1.24 -5.51
N TYR A 74 -13.05 0.41 -6.02
CA TYR A 74 -13.38 -0.71 -6.88
C TYR A 74 -14.02 -1.86 -6.09
N GLY A 75 -13.49 -2.19 -4.92
CA GLY A 75 -14.07 -3.14 -3.97
C GLY A 75 -15.48 -2.73 -3.53
N GLY A 76 -15.68 -1.46 -3.18
CA GLY A 76 -17.00 -0.90 -2.86
C GLY A 76 -18.00 -1.04 -4.03
N THR A 77 -17.54 -0.83 -5.26
CA THR A 77 -18.36 -1.02 -6.46
C THR A 77 -18.75 -2.49 -6.67
N ILE A 78 -17.82 -3.42 -6.44
CA ILE A 78 -18.09 -4.87 -6.51
C ILE A 78 -19.12 -5.28 -5.46
N LEU A 79 -18.98 -4.80 -4.22
CA LEU A 79 -19.92 -5.06 -3.13
C LEU A 79 -21.33 -4.56 -3.46
N LYS A 80 -21.47 -3.33 -3.97
CA LYS A 80 -22.75 -2.76 -4.39
C LYS A 80 -23.42 -3.62 -5.46
N ARG A 81 -22.68 -4.07 -6.48
CA ARG A 81 -23.21 -4.93 -7.54
C ARG A 81 -23.55 -6.34 -7.08
N LYS A 82 -22.80 -6.91 -6.14
CA LYS A 82 -23.16 -8.19 -5.52
C LYS A 82 -24.51 -8.06 -4.81
N CYS A 83 -24.74 -6.95 -4.11
CA CYS A 83 -26.02 -6.64 -3.47
C CYS A 83 -27.17 -6.52 -4.49
N GLU A 84 -26.99 -5.72 -5.56
CA GLU A 84 -27.99 -5.52 -6.63
C GLU A 84 -28.37 -6.84 -7.35
N LYS A 85 -27.45 -7.80 -7.42
CA LYS A 85 -27.68 -9.12 -8.04
C LYS A 85 -28.16 -10.18 -7.05
N GLY A 86 -28.43 -9.83 -5.79
CA GLY A 86 -28.84 -10.78 -4.75
C GLY A 86 -27.78 -11.82 -4.39
N LEU A 87 -26.50 -11.56 -4.66
CA LEU A 87 -25.40 -12.46 -4.34
C LEU A 87 -25.02 -12.32 -2.86
N LYS A 88 -24.71 -13.45 -2.21
CA LYS A 88 -24.24 -13.47 -0.82
C LYS A 88 -22.91 -12.74 -0.71
N ILE A 89 -22.87 -11.70 0.13
CA ILE A 89 -21.65 -10.95 0.47
C ILE A 89 -21.09 -11.53 1.77
N LEU A 90 -19.82 -11.94 1.74
CA LEU A 90 -19.16 -12.46 2.93
C LEU A 90 -18.75 -11.29 3.86
N PRO A 91 -18.85 -11.43 5.20
CA PRO A 91 -18.37 -10.42 6.13
C PRO A 91 -16.89 -10.06 5.91
N LEU A 92 -16.08 -11.05 5.51
CA LEU A 92 -14.66 -10.87 5.18
C LEU A 92 -14.43 -9.94 3.98
N GLU A 93 -15.32 -9.89 2.99
CA GLU A 93 -15.20 -8.97 1.85
C GLU A 93 -15.42 -7.52 2.28
N LYS A 94 -16.41 -7.29 3.15
CA LYS A 94 -16.66 -5.95 3.73
C LYS A 94 -15.50 -5.52 4.62
N PHE A 95 -14.92 -6.45 5.35
CA PHE A 95 -13.77 -6.19 6.21
C PHE A 95 -12.51 -5.87 5.39
N ALA A 96 -12.20 -6.66 4.35
CA ALA A 96 -11.13 -6.39 3.39
C ALA A 96 -11.24 -4.98 2.80
N ASN A 97 -12.42 -4.60 2.29
CA ASN A 97 -12.64 -3.27 1.75
C ASN A 97 -12.50 -2.14 2.80
N ARG A 98 -12.74 -2.40 4.09
CA ARG A 98 -12.46 -1.39 5.15
C ARG A 98 -10.97 -1.27 5.44
N LEU A 99 -10.25 -2.39 5.40
CA LEU A 99 -8.81 -2.41 5.57
C LEU A 99 -8.09 -1.62 4.46
N ASP A 100 -8.56 -1.70 3.20
CA ASP A 100 -8.03 -0.87 2.10
C ASP A 100 -8.08 0.63 2.41
N LEU A 101 -9.17 1.08 3.04
CA LEU A 101 -9.31 2.48 3.45
C LEU A 101 -8.33 2.86 4.56
N TYR A 102 -8.11 1.97 5.53
CA TYR A 102 -7.12 2.21 6.58
C TYR A 102 -5.69 2.23 6.02
N SER A 103 -5.36 1.30 5.12
CA SER A 103 -4.09 1.30 4.40
C SER A 103 -3.88 2.61 3.65
N PHE A 104 -4.91 3.12 2.95
CA PHE A 104 -4.84 4.41 2.29
C PHE A 104 -4.50 5.55 3.26
N PHE A 105 -5.12 5.63 4.43
CA PHE A 105 -4.82 6.69 5.41
C PHE A 105 -3.39 6.59 5.96
N PHE A 106 -2.91 5.38 6.28
CA PHE A 106 -1.53 5.19 6.72
C PHE A 106 -0.52 5.52 5.60
N GLY A 107 -0.80 5.12 4.36
CA GLY A 107 0.05 5.44 3.21
C GLY A 107 0.05 6.93 2.88
N LEU A 108 -1.08 7.63 3.02
CA LEU A 108 -1.14 9.07 2.85
C LEU A 108 -0.36 9.83 3.94
N ALA A 109 -0.42 9.34 5.18
CA ALA A 109 0.38 9.89 6.27
C ALA A 109 1.89 9.69 6.02
N GLY A 110 2.29 8.49 5.61
CA GLY A 110 3.67 8.20 5.20
C GLY A 110 4.13 9.09 4.05
N LEU A 111 3.38 9.14 2.95
CA LEU A 111 3.64 10.02 1.81
C LEU A 111 3.82 11.50 2.21
N SER A 112 2.97 11.99 3.12
CA SER A 112 3.08 13.38 3.60
C SER A 112 4.40 13.61 4.35
N LEU A 113 4.84 12.62 5.12
CA LEU A 113 6.10 12.65 5.86
C LEU A 113 7.32 12.47 4.94
N SER A 114 7.25 11.64 3.90
CA SER A 114 8.32 11.50 2.91
C SER A 114 8.49 12.75 2.06
N ILE A 115 7.40 13.40 1.66
CA ILE A 115 7.45 14.74 1.03
C ILE A 115 8.08 15.76 1.99
N LEU A 116 7.69 15.76 3.26
CA LEU A 116 8.26 16.67 4.25
C LEU A 116 9.76 16.41 4.46
N SER A 117 10.18 15.15 4.49
CA SER A 117 11.60 14.77 4.54
C SER A 117 12.36 15.32 3.34
N LEU A 118 11.80 15.19 2.12
CA LEU A 118 12.39 15.75 0.90
C LEU A 118 12.52 17.27 0.98
N LEU A 119 11.52 17.97 1.52
CA LEU A 119 11.57 19.42 1.72
C LEU A 119 12.73 19.82 2.64
N PHE A 120 12.98 19.08 3.72
CA PHE A 120 14.11 19.34 4.64
C PHE A 120 15.49 19.03 4.06
N LEU A 121 15.57 18.31 2.93
CA LEU A 121 16.83 18.10 2.21
C LEU A 121 17.19 19.26 1.26
N PHE A 122 16.23 20.15 0.92
CA PHE A 122 16.52 21.34 0.13
C PHE A 122 17.29 22.38 0.97
N GLN A 123 18.19 23.12 0.31
CA GLN A 123 19.06 24.12 0.96
C GLN A 123 18.29 25.19 1.75
N PHE A 124 17.06 25.51 1.36
CA PHE A 124 16.22 26.53 2.01
C PHE A 124 15.62 26.09 3.35
N MET A 125 15.54 24.79 3.63
CA MET A 125 14.94 24.23 4.84
C MET A 125 15.86 23.23 5.55
N LYS A 126 17.16 23.25 5.24
CA LYS A 126 18.11 22.21 5.62
C LYS A 126 18.10 21.91 7.12
N SER A 127 17.57 20.74 7.48
CA SER A 127 17.60 20.20 8.83
C SER A 127 17.72 18.69 8.78
N ASP A 128 18.95 18.18 8.83
CA ASP A 128 19.26 16.76 8.67
C ASP A 128 18.59 15.91 9.78
N GLU A 129 18.51 16.42 11.01
CA GLU A 129 17.83 15.72 12.12
C GLU A 129 16.31 15.66 11.92
N THR A 130 15.69 16.74 11.44
CA THR A 130 14.24 16.73 11.16
C THR A 130 13.92 15.84 9.97
N SER A 131 14.75 15.85 8.92
CA SER A 131 14.64 14.95 7.76
C SER A 131 14.72 13.47 8.20
N LYS A 132 15.67 13.10 9.07
CA LYS A 132 15.77 11.74 9.63
C LYS A 132 14.51 11.34 10.39
N ILE A 133 14.02 12.19 11.30
CA ILE A 133 12.81 11.91 12.09
C ILE A 133 11.60 11.73 11.17
N SER A 134 11.40 12.63 10.20
CA SER A 134 10.32 12.53 9.22
C SER A 134 10.41 11.24 8.40
N THR A 135 11.62 10.84 7.98
CA THR A 135 11.83 9.60 7.22
C THR A 135 11.54 8.36 8.05
N ILE A 136 11.96 8.31 9.32
CA ILE A 136 11.65 7.20 10.23
C ILE A 136 10.14 7.06 10.42
N LEU A 137 9.44 8.17 10.70
CA LEU A 137 7.99 8.15 10.87
C LEU A 137 7.27 7.74 9.58
N SER A 138 7.74 8.21 8.41
CA SER A 138 7.24 7.77 7.11
C SER A 138 7.32 6.26 6.98
N ILE A 139 8.52 5.69 7.16
CA ILE A 139 8.78 4.25 7.04
C ILE A 139 7.85 3.43 7.95
N ILE A 140 7.59 3.90 9.18
CA ILE A 140 6.67 3.23 10.10
C ILE A 140 5.23 3.24 9.54
N CYS A 141 4.74 4.39 9.11
CA CYS A 141 3.41 4.53 8.51
C CYS A 141 3.26 3.67 7.23
N ASP A 142 4.25 3.72 6.35
CA ASP A 142 4.28 2.97 5.10
C ASP A 142 4.34 1.45 5.38
N SER A 143 5.11 1.03 6.38
CA SER A 143 5.17 -0.38 6.83
C SER A 143 3.84 -0.89 7.36
N ILE A 144 3.14 -0.08 8.15
CA ILE A 144 1.78 -0.42 8.63
C ILE A 144 0.83 -0.53 7.43
N SER A 145 0.88 0.44 6.51
CA SER A 145 0.05 0.43 5.30
C SER A 145 0.29 -0.83 4.47
N ALA A 146 1.55 -1.13 4.12
CA ALA A 146 1.92 -2.30 3.33
C ALA A 146 1.51 -3.62 4.04
N GLY A 147 1.69 -3.70 5.36
CA GLY A 147 1.23 -4.84 6.16
C GLY A 147 -0.28 -5.06 6.07
N ILE A 148 -1.07 -3.98 6.10
CA ILE A 148 -2.52 -4.05 5.90
C ILE A 148 -2.84 -4.56 4.48
N VAL A 149 -2.24 -4.00 3.42
CA VAL A 149 -2.50 -4.45 2.02
C VAL A 149 -2.17 -5.93 1.84
N ILE A 150 -1.02 -6.39 2.34
CA ILE A 150 -0.64 -7.81 2.28
C ILE A 150 -1.70 -8.69 2.97
N TRP A 151 -2.26 -8.21 4.09
CA TRP A 151 -3.32 -8.92 4.78
C TRP A 151 -4.63 -8.94 3.98
N VAL A 152 -5.00 -7.84 3.32
CA VAL A 152 -6.16 -7.78 2.41
C VAL A 152 -6.01 -8.80 1.28
N VAL A 153 -4.86 -8.82 0.60
CA VAL A 153 -4.56 -9.79 -0.46
C VAL A 153 -4.75 -11.22 0.04
N LYS A 154 -4.26 -11.54 1.24
CA LYS A 154 -4.42 -12.87 1.84
C LYS A 154 -5.88 -13.22 2.10
N ILE A 155 -6.69 -12.25 2.58
CA ILE A 155 -8.13 -12.43 2.79
C ILE A 155 -8.82 -12.68 1.44
N MET A 156 -8.52 -11.88 0.41
CA MET A 156 -9.13 -11.97 -0.90
C MET A 156 -8.79 -13.28 -1.63
N LEU A 157 -7.55 -13.75 -1.54
CA LEU A 157 -7.15 -15.07 -2.04
C LEU A 157 -7.88 -16.21 -1.33
N LYS A 158 -8.01 -16.13 0.00
CA LYS A 158 -8.76 -17.12 0.79
C LYS A 158 -10.24 -17.17 0.38
N ILE A 159 -10.87 -16.02 0.18
CA ILE A 159 -12.26 -15.92 -0.29
C ILE A 159 -12.40 -16.55 -1.68
N SER A 160 -11.52 -16.19 -2.63
CA SER A 160 -11.54 -16.75 -3.98
C SER A 160 -11.36 -18.28 -3.98
N TYR A 161 -10.53 -18.81 -3.08
CA TYR A 161 -10.36 -20.26 -2.91
C TYR A 161 -11.62 -20.94 -2.37
N LEU A 162 -12.24 -20.36 -1.33
CA LEU A 162 -13.49 -20.88 -0.75
C LEU A 162 -14.63 -20.90 -1.76
N GLU A 163 -14.81 -19.81 -2.53
CA GLU A 163 -15.82 -19.74 -3.59
C GLU A 163 -15.61 -20.83 -4.66
N HIS A 164 -14.35 -21.16 -4.95
CA HIS A 164 -14.01 -22.23 -5.90
C HIS A 164 -14.27 -23.64 -5.34
N GLN A 165 -14.00 -23.88 -4.05
CA GLN A 165 -14.28 -25.17 -3.40
C GLN A 165 -15.78 -25.47 -3.26
N ILE A 166 -16.58 -24.45 -2.90
CA ILE A 166 -18.05 -24.56 -2.82
C ILE A 166 -18.62 -24.94 -4.20
N ARG A 167 -18.13 -24.32 -5.29
CA ARG A 167 -18.55 -24.65 -6.66
C ARG A 167 -18.20 -26.08 -7.09
N LYS A 168 -17.12 -26.65 -6.56
CA LYS A 168 -16.73 -28.05 -6.82
C LYS A 168 -17.48 -29.06 -5.95
N GLY A 169 -18.44 -28.60 -5.13
CA GLY A 169 -19.21 -29.47 -4.22
C GLY A 169 -18.38 -30.09 -3.09
N LYS A 170 -17.14 -29.62 -2.90
CA LYS A 170 -16.20 -30.19 -1.91
C LYS A 170 -16.45 -29.69 -0.49
N ILE A 171 -17.21 -28.61 -0.33
CA ILE A 171 -17.62 -28.03 0.96
C ILE A 171 -19.12 -27.79 0.90
N LYS A 172 -19.89 -28.51 1.71
CA LYS A 172 -21.31 -28.20 1.98
C LYS A 172 -21.33 -27.16 3.11
N VAL A 173 -21.96 -26.02 2.84
CA VAL A 173 -22.25 -24.97 3.84
C VAL A 173 -23.59 -25.30 4.48
#